data_AF-A0A965MRH9-F1
#
_entry.id   AF-A0A965MRH9-F1
#
_cell.length_a   1.000
_cell.length_b   1.000
_cell.length_c   1.000
_cell.angle_alpha   90.00
_cell.angle_beta   90.00
_cell.angle_gamma   90.00
#
_symmetry.space_group_name_H-M   'P 1'
#
loop_
_entity.id
_entity.type
_entity.pdbx_description
1 polymer ?
#
loop_
_entity_poly.entity_id
_entity_poly.type
_entity_poly.pdbx_seq_one_letter_code
_entity_poly.pdbx_strand_id
1 'polypeptide(L)'
;MKSDDSTPLASYAITIFLSAFLLFQVQPMMGKMILPWFGGAASVWTACMLFFQALLLLGYCYTHWTMRYLSPQRQSLVHLALLLLCLAFLPISPSPDWKPQGFENPTVLILLLLFATIGLPYLVLSTTGPMVQAWFSRERTHVVPYRLFALSNLGSMLALLGYPLVLESSLPTRWQSWVWSALFVVFVVLCVYLSRRSLTLAKFTPLREQSAQTDADRPPTAGQQLIWVALSACPSLMMVADTSFMTENIAPIPLMWVLPLALYLLSFIICFELPAWYKRVVWLPLGVVALGLLAYLPHLNMGEWPIGRSVGLNLCSFFVLCMVCHGELAAQKPNARH
;
A
#
# COMPACT_ATOMS: atom_id res chain seq x y z
N MET A 1 35.07 10.04 -12.35
CA MET A 1 34.42 10.17 -11.03
C MET A 1 32.91 10.17 -11.21
N LYS A 2 32.33 9.01 -11.54
CA LYS A 2 30.91 8.85 -11.96
C LYS A 2 30.20 7.67 -11.24
N SER A 3 30.83 7.11 -10.23
CA SER A 3 30.45 5.84 -9.58
C SER A 3 29.80 5.98 -8.19
N ASP A 4 29.66 7.19 -7.65
CA ASP A 4 29.19 7.40 -6.27
C ASP A 4 27.71 7.81 -6.17
N ASP A 5 27.05 7.96 -7.31
CA ASP A 5 25.69 8.51 -7.40
C ASP A 5 24.59 7.43 -7.48
N SER A 6 24.96 6.16 -7.73
CA SER A 6 24.05 5.02 -7.90
C SER A 6 23.75 4.27 -6.60
N THR A 7 24.74 4.14 -5.72
CA THR A 7 24.64 3.54 -4.38
C THR A 7 23.53 4.16 -3.51
N PRO A 8 23.36 5.49 -3.46
CA PRO A 8 22.27 6.14 -2.73
C PRO A 8 20.90 5.70 -3.22
N LEU A 9 20.69 5.76 -4.54
CA LEU A 9 19.41 5.47 -5.16
C LEU A 9 18.99 4.02 -4.92
N ALA A 10 19.94 3.08 -5.01
CA ALA A 10 19.70 1.68 -4.73
C ALA A 10 19.21 1.46 -3.28
N SER A 11 19.83 2.11 -2.29
CA SER A 11 19.39 2.00 -0.89
C SER A 11 17.98 2.55 -0.65
N TYR A 12 17.63 3.68 -1.28
CA TYR A 12 16.26 4.22 -1.25
C TYR A 12 15.26 3.27 -1.89
N ALA A 13 15.59 2.76 -3.08
CA ALA A 13 14.76 1.83 -3.83
C ALA A 13 14.51 0.51 -3.07
N ILE A 14 15.57 -0.11 -2.55
CA ILE A 14 15.47 -1.37 -1.78
C ILE A 14 14.66 -1.15 -0.51
N THR A 15 14.90 -0.06 0.23
CA THR A 15 14.15 0.23 1.47
C THR A 15 12.66 0.40 1.21
N ILE A 16 12.29 1.17 0.19
CA ILE A 16 10.88 1.40 -0.17
C ILE A 16 10.22 0.11 -0.65
N PHE A 17 10.89 -0.63 -1.54
CA PHE A 17 10.39 -1.91 -2.04
C PHE A 17 10.17 -2.90 -0.89
N LEU A 18 11.17 -3.07 -0.02
CA LEU A 18 11.14 -4.01 1.09
C LEU A 18 10.07 -3.62 2.12
N SER A 19 9.95 -2.33 2.43
CA SER A 19 8.90 -1.82 3.31
C SER A 19 7.50 -2.14 2.77
N ALA A 20 7.26 -1.83 1.49
CA ALA A 20 5.97 -2.10 0.83
C ALA A 20 5.67 -3.60 0.75
N PHE A 21 6.67 -4.41 0.40
CA PHE A 21 6.56 -5.86 0.35
C PHE A 21 6.17 -6.41 1.74
N LEU A 22 6.90 -6.05 2.81
CA LEU A 22 6.60 -6.48 4.17
C LEU A 22 5.21 -6.06 4.64
N LEU A 23 4.81 -4.82 4.35
CA LEU A 23 3.52 -4.25 4.74
C LEU A 23 2.34 -4.98 4.11
N PHE A 24 2.44 -5.37 2.83
CA PHE A 24 1.36 -6.09 2.14
C PHE A 24 1.42 -7.60 2.38
N GLN A 25 2.60 -8.16 2.61
CA GLN A 25 2.79 -9.58 2.89
C GLN A 25 2.21 -10.00 4.26
N VAL A 26 2.31 -9.11 5.25
CA VAL A 26 1.93 -9.44 6.63
C VAL A 26 0.41 -9.59 6.81
N GLN A 27 -0.40 -8.91 6.00
CA GLN A 27 -1.85 -8.92 6.11
C GLN A 27 -2.45 -10.33 5.87
N PRO A 28 -2.20 -10.98 4.71
CA PRO A 28 -2.65 -12.35 4.49
C PRO A 28 -1.95 -13.35 5.42
N MET A 29 -0.69 -13.10 5.82
CA MET A 29 0.01 -13.95 6.78
C MET A 29 -0.71 -14.02 8.14
N MET A 30 -1.02 -12.85 8.71
CA MET A 30 -1.69 -12.75 10.01
C MET A 30 -3.12 -13.29 9.96
N GLY A 31 -3.86 -12.96 8.90
CA GLY A 31 -5.20 -13.51 8.72
C GLY A 31 -5.18 -15.04 8.63
N LYS A 32 -4.24 -15.64 7.88
CA LYS A 32 -4.09 -17.10 7.82
C LYS A 32 -3.73 -17.72 9.19
N MET A 33 -2.91 -17.06 10.00
CA MET A 33 -2.54 -17.55 11.34
C MET A 33 -3.75 -17.65 12.28
N ILE A 34 -4.62 -16.63 12.26
CA ILE A 34 -5.73 -16.54 13.21
C ILE A 34 -7.00 -17.20 12.69
N LEU A 35 -7.16 -17.36 11.37
CA LEU A 35 -8.37 -17.92 10.74
C LEU A 35 -8.84 -19.26 11.36
N PRO A 36 -7.96 -20.23 11.70
CA PRO A 36 -8.39 -21.47 12.34
C PRO A 36 -8.94 -21.30 13.77
N TRP A 37 -8.58 -20.22 14.48
CA TRP A 37 -9.03 -19.98 15.85
C TRP A 37 -10.45 -19.43 15.90
N PHE A 38 -10.88 -18.74 14.84
CA PHE A 38 -12.17 -18.06 14.76
C PHE A 38 -13.15 -18.75 13.78
N GLY A 39 -12.86 -20.00 13.39
CA GLY A 39 -13.80 -20.84 12.64
C GLY A 39 -13.88 -20.57 11.13
N GLY A 40 -12.86 -19.98 10.51
CA GLY A 40 -12.80 -19.88 9.05
C GLY A 40 -13.77 -18.88 8.40
N ALA A 41 -14.48 -18.08 9.19
CA ALA A 41 -15.52 -17.18 8.69
C ALA A 41 -14.95 -15.98 7.91
N ALA A 42 -15.68 -15.52 6.89
CA ALA A 42 -15.35 -14.31 6.12
C ALA A 42 -15.26 -13.04 6.99
N SER A 43 -15.92 -13.05 8.16
CA SER A 43 -15.85 -11.99 9.16
C SER A 43 -14.45 -11.79 9.72
N VAL A 44 -13.64 -12.86 9.84
CA VAL A 44 -12.25 -12.78 10.33
C VAL A 44 -11.40 -11.95 9.36
N TRP A 45 -11.53 -12.22 8.06
CA TRP A 45 -10.85 -11.46 7.03
C TRP A 45 -11.29 -10.00 6.99
N THR A 46 -12.58 -9.76 7.15
CA THR A 46 -13.14 -8.40 7.18
C THR A 46 -12.57 -7.60 8.36
N ALA A 47 -12.47 -8.22 9.55
CA ALA A 47 -11.87 -7.58 10.73
C ALA A 47 -10.37 -7.29 10.54
N CYS A 48 -9.61 -8.23 9.95
CA CYS A 48 -8.21 -8.01 9.59
C CYS A 48 -8.06 -6.83 8.63
N MET A 49 -8.86 -6.78 7.55
CA MET A 49 -8.82 -5.69 6.59
C MET A 49 -9.13 -4.35 7.26
N LEU A 50 -10.19 -4.27 8.06
CA LEU A 50 -10.53 -3.06 8.82
C LEU A 50 -9.33 -2.58 9.67
N PHE A 51 -8.70 -3.47 10.42
CA PHE A 51 -7.53 -3.16 11.23
C PHE A 51 -6.39 -2.58 10.40
N PHE A 52 -5.97 -3.29 9.34
CA PHE A 52 -4.83 -2.90 8.53
C PHE A 52 -5.07 -1.60 7.76
N GLN A 53 -6.29 -1.34 7.28
CA GLN A 53 -6.61 -0.08 6.60
C GLN A 53 -6.63 1.09 7.58
N ALA A 54 -7.22 0.92 8.77
CA ALA A 54 -7.22 1.96 9.80
C ALA A 54 -5.78 2.33 10.23
N LEU A 55 -4.92 1.33 10.41
CA LEU A 55 -3.54 1.54 10.83
C LEU A 55 -2.66 2.11 9.70
N LEU A 56 -2.96 1.79 8.43
CA LEU A 56 -2.32 2.40 7.27
C LEU A 56 -2.61 3.90 7.23
N LEU A 57 -3.88 4.28 7.38
CA LEU A 57 -4.32 5.68 7.46
C LEU A 57 -3.66 6.40 8.65
N LEU A 58 -3.63 5.77 9.82
CA LEU A 58 -2.97 6.32 11.00
C LEU A 58 -1.47 6.57 10.76
N GLY A 59 -0.80 5.68 10.03
CA GLY A 59 0.59 5.86 9.61
C GLY A 59 0.78 7.08 8.71
N TYR A 60 -0.11 7.31 7.75
CA TYR A 60 -0.06 8.52 6.92
C TYR A 60 -0.30 9.79 7.72
N CYS A 61 -1.25 9.78 8.67
CA CYS A 61 -1.46 10.90 9.60
C CYS A 61 -0.21 11.15 10.46
N TYR A 62 0.42 10.09 10.99
CA TYR A 62 1.67 10.17 11.73
C TYR A 62 2.77 10.83 10.87
N THR A 63 2.97 10.38 9.63
CA THR A 63 3.99 10.99 8.76
C THR A 63 3.67 12.44 8.47
N HIS A 64 2.42 12.79 8.17
CA HIS A 64 2.02 14.18 7.95
C HIS A 64 2.34 15.08 9.16
N TRP A 65 1.94 14.68 10.36
CA TRP A 65 2.18 15.47 11.58
C TRP A 65 3.66 15.53 11.95
N THR A 66 4.40 14.43 11.86
CA THR A 66 5.84 14.43 12.15
C THR A 66 6.63 15.26 11.15
N MET A 67 6.29 15.20 9.86
CA MET A 67 6.92 16.04 8.84
C MET A 67 6.61 17.53 9.00
N ARG A 68 5.39 17.86 9.47
CA ARG A 68 4.94 19.24 9.64
C ARG A 68 5.47 19.91 10.93
N TYR A 69 5.56 19.17 12.03
CA TYR A 69 5.80 19.77 13.36
C TYR A 69 7.17 19.46 13.96
N LEU A 70 7.88 18.41 13.52
CA LEU A 70 9.17 18.04 14.09
C LEU A 70 10.33 18.47 13.19
N SER A 71 11.49 18.77 13.79
CA SER A 71 12.73 18.97 13.03
C SER A 71 13.23 17.65 12.43
N PRO A 72 14.00 17.66 11.33
CA PRO A 72 14.50 16.43 10.69
C PRO A 72 15.25 15.49 11.66
N GLN A 73 15.97 16.05 12.63
CA GLN A 73 16.67 15.28 13.67
C GLN A 73 15.70 14.55 14.60
N ARG A 74 14.63 15.23 15.03
CA ARG A 74 13.60 14.63 15.88
C ARG A 74 12.78 13.59 15.11
N GLN A 75 12.47 13.83 13.84
CA GLN A 75 11.80 12.87 12.94
C GLN A 75 12.58 11.55 12.89
N SER A 76 13.88 11.64 12.56
CA SER A 76 14.78 10.48 12.52
C SER A 76 14.88 9.77 13.87
N LEU A 77 15.03 10.51 14.98
CA LEU A 77 15.15 9.91 16.31
C LEU A 77 13.88 9.13 16.69
N VAL A 78 12.71 9.74 16.55
CA VAL A 78 11.43 9.10 16.91
C VAL A 78 11.20 7.86 16.03
N HIS A 79 11.38 7.97 14.72
CA HIS A 79 11.15 6.84 13.83
C HIS A 79 12.13 5.68 14.07
N LEU A 80 13.42 5.97 14.30
CA LEU A 80 14.41 4.95 14.66
C LEU A 80 14.11 4.30 16.02
N ALA A 81 13.67 5.08 17.01
CA ALA A 81 13.27 4.52 18.30
C ALA A 81 12.08 3.56 18.15
N LEU A 82 11.08 3.93 17.34
CA LEU A 82 9.95 3.04 17.04
C LEU A 82 10.39 1.79 16.29
N LEU A 83 11.26 1.89 15.28
CA LEU A 83 11.83 0.74 14.57
C LEU A 83 12.57 -0.23 15.49
N LEU A 84 13.37 0.29 16.41
CA LEU A 84 14.07 -0.53 17.41
C LEU A 84 13.10 -1.19 18.38
N LEU A 85 12.05 -0.49 18.79
CA LEU A 85 10.99 -1.05 19.62
C LEU A 85 10.24 -2.19 18.89
N CYS A 86 10.02 -2.08 17.59
CA CYS A 86 9.42 -3.16 16.79
C CYS A 86 10.22 -4.47 16.83
N LEU A 87 11.54 -4.42 17.07
CA LEU A 87 12.36 -5.63 17.18
C LEU A 87 11.95 -6.52 18.35
N ALA A 88 11.36 -5.94 19.41
CA ALA A 88 10.86 -6.69 20.56
C ALA A 88 9.59 -7.52 20.24
N PHE A 89 8.93 -7.24 19.11
CA PHE A 89 7.74 -7.97 18.65
C PHE A 89 8.09 -9.16 17.75
N LEU A 90 9.38 -9.37 17.45
CA LEU A 90 9.82 -10.46 16.58
C LEU A 90 10.11 -11.75 17.38
N PRO A 91 9.79 -12.94 16.85
CA PRO A 91 9.04 -13.16 15.62
C PRO A 91 7.55 -12.86 15.80
N ILE A 92 6.92 -12.25 14.79
CA ILE A 92 5.47 -11.97 14.85
C ILE A 92 4.70 -13.28 14.78
N SER A 93 4.21 -13.72 15.92
CA SER A 93 3.36 -14.89 16.06
C SER A 93 2.33 -14.62 17.16
N PRO A 94 1.03 -14.69 16.86
CA PRO A 94 0.00 -14.61 17.90
C PRO A 94 0.20 -15.66 19.00
N SER A 95 0.13 -15.24 20.27
CA SER A 95 0.14 -16.19 21.40
C SER A 95 -1.15 -17.03 21.40
N PRO A 96 -1.09 -18.34 21.68
CA PRO A 96 -2.26 -19.17 21.89
C PRO A 96 -3.24 -18.66 22.97
N ASP A 97 -2.79 -17.79 23.88
CA ASP A 97 -3.62 -17.17 24.93
C ASP A 97 -4.73 -16.28 24.35
N TRP A 98 -4.59 -15.83 23.10
CA TRP A 98 -5.59 -15.04 22.39
C TRP A 98 -6.69 -15.86 21.72
N LYS A 99 -6.68 -17.20 21.86
CA LYS A 99 -7.75 -18.04 21.32
C LYS A 99 -9.09 -17.69 21.99
N PRO A 100 -10.19 -17.53 21.22
CA PRO A 100 -11.49 -17.24 21.79
C PRO A 100 -11.94 -18.37 22.71
N GLN A 101 -12.49 -18.03 23.88
CA GLN A 101 -13.04 -19.00 24.84
C GLN A 101 -14.54 -19.22 24.63
N GLY A 102 -15.19 -18.39 23.80
CA GLY A 102 -16.57 -18.56 23.31
C GLY A 102 -17.56 -17.52 23.84
N PHE A 103 -17.13 -16.64 24.75
CA PHE A 103 -17.98 -15.59 25.33
C PHE A 103 -17.66 -14.20 24.80
N GLU A 104 -16.56 -14.04 24.08
CA GLU A 104 -16.06 -12.77 23.59
C GLU A 104 -16.72 -12.36 22.27
N ASN A 105 -16.72 -11.06 21.97
CA ASN A 105 -16.99 -10.59 20.61
C ASN A 105 -15.79 -10.91 19.71
N PRO A 106 -15.91 -11.77 18.69
CA PRO A 106 -14.78 -12.20 17.86
C PRO A 106 -14.07 -11.04 17.16
N THR A 107 -14.83 -10.05 16.68
CA THR A 107 -14.28 -8.90 15.97
C THR A 107 -13.38 -8.07 16.87
N VAL A 108 -13.84 -7.75 18.08
CA VAL A 108 -13.05 -6.98 19.05
C VAL A 108 -11.80 -7.75 19.45
N LEU A 109 -11.91 -9.06 19.68
CA LEU A 109 -10.77 -9.90 20.04
C LEU A 109 -9.71 -9.93 18.92
N ILE A 110 -10.12 -10.03 17.65
CA ILE A 110 -9.22 -9.95 16.50
C ILE A 110 -8.49 -8.60 16.45
N LEU A 111 -9.21 -7.49 16.63
CA LEU A 111 -8.61 -6.15 16.61
C LEU A 111 -7.55 -5.99 17.73
N LEU A 112 -7.85 -6.46 18.95
CA LEU A 112 -6.92 -6.42 20.09
C LEU A 112 -5.71 -7.32 19.88
N LEU A 113 -5.93 -8.54 19.38
CA LEU A 113 -4.86 -9.49 19.02
C LEU A 113 -3.91 -8.86 18.01
N LEU A 114 -4.44 -8.31 16.91
CA LEU A 114 -3.62 -7.70 15.85
C LEU A 114 -2.88 -6.47 16.38
N PHE A 115 -3.54 -5.64 17.20
CA PHE A 115 -2.90 -4.49 17.84
C PHE A 115 -1.71 -4.90 18.71
N ALA A 116 -1.88 -5.92 19.56
CA ALA A 116 -0.86 -6.40 20.48
C ALA A 116 0.31 -7.13 19.78
N THR A 117 0.07 -7.72 18.61
CA THR A 117 1.06 -8.55 17.92
C THR A 117 1.81 -7.82 16.81
N ILE A 118 1.08 -7.21 15.87
CA ILE A 118 1.63 -6.62 14.65
C ILE A 118 1.35 -5.12 14.52
N GLY A 119 0.54 -4.54 15.40
CA GLY A 119 0.10 -3.15 15.31
C GLY A 119 1.26 -2.16 15.18
N LEU A 120 2.22 -2.21 16.10
CA LEU A 120 3.36 -1.29 16.06
C LEU A 120 4.27 -1.53 14.82
N PRO A 121 4.75 -2.76 14.51
CA PRO A 121 5.53 -2.99 13.29
C PRO A 121 4.82 -2.55 12.00
N TYR A 122 3.51 -2.82 11.88
CA TYR A 122 2.73 -2.41 10.72
C TYR A 122 2.61 -0.88 10.61
N LEU A 123 2.32 -0.20 11.73
CA LEU A 123 2.24 1.26 11.77
C LEU A 123 3.58 1.88 11.36
N VAL A 124 4.70 1.34 11.83
CA VAL A 124 6.02 1.88 11.46
C VAL A 124 6.33 1.63 9.98
N LEU A 125 6.00 0.44 9.44
CA LEU A 125 6.15 0.17 8.01
C LEU A 125 5.31 1.13 7.15
N SER A 126 4.07 1.44 7.53
CA SER A 126 3.20 2.32 6.74
C SER A 126 3.72 3.76 6.65
N THR A 127 4.45 4.22 7.67
CA THR A 127 5.03 5.57 7.69
C THR A 127 6.24 5.72 6.77
N THR A 128 6.87 4.61 6.40
CA THR A 128 8.20 4.58 5.78
C THR A 128 8.18 5.10 4.34
N GLY A 129 7.24 4.65 3.51
CA GLY A 129 7.16 5.06 2.11
C GLY A 129 7.17 6.58 1.94
N PRO A 130 6.19 7.30 2.53
CA PRO A 130 6.14 8.76 2.44
C PRO A 130 7.35 9.46 3.08
N MET A 131 7.86 8.95 4.21
CA MET A 131 8.98 9.59 4.91
C MET A 131 10.30 9.45 4.15
N VAL A 132 10.58 8.26 3.63
CA VAL A 132 11.79 7.97 2.83
C VAL A 132 11.75 8.71 1.49
N GLN A 133 10.58 8.83 0.87
CA GLN A 133 10.38 9.67 -0.33
C GLN A 133 10.63 11.15 -0.03
N ALA A 134 10.18 11.66 1.11
CA ALA A 134 10.43 13.03 1.51
C ALA A 134 11.93 13.28 1.81
N TRP A 135 12.63 12.32 2.41
CA TRP A 135 14.09 12.40 2.57
C TRP A 135 14.81 12.38 1.21
N PHE A 136 14.37 11.54 0.28
CA PHE A 136 14.92 11.49 -1.08
C PHE A 136 14.72 12.82 -1.83
N SER A 137 13.53 13.42 -1.74
CA SER A 137 13.23 14.70 -2.40
C SER A 137 14.09 15.86 -1.87
N ARG A 138 14.50 15.82 -0.60
CA ARG A 138 15.43 16.80 -0.01
C ARG A 138 16.85 16.62 -0.55
N GLU A 139 17.27 15.39 -0.79
CA GLU A 139 18.60 15.08 -1.35
C GLU A 139 18.69 15.35 -2.86
N ARG A 140 17.60 15.16 -3.61
CA ARG A 140 17.52 15.42 -5.06
C ARG A 140 16.35 16.30 -5.45
N THR A 141 16.58 17.61 -5.45
CA THR A 141 15.59 18.68 -5.68
C THR A 141 14.95 18.68 -7.07
N HIS A 142 15.46 17.90 -8.03
CA HIS A 142 15.03 17.91 -9.44
C HIS A 142 14.44 16.59 -9.94
N VAL A 143 14.30 15.56 -9.09
CA VAL A 143 13.75 14.26 -9.50
C VAL A 143 12.44 14.02 -8.78
N VAL A 144 11.34 13.99 -9.53
CA VAL A 144 10.03 13.70 -8.95
C VAL A 144 9.97 12.23 -8.53
N PRO A 145 9.60 11.89 -7.28
CA PRO A 145 9.75 10.55 -6.73
C PRO A 145 8.74 9.51 -7.26
N TYR A 146 8.04 9.79 -8.37
CA TYR A 146 7.04 8.86 -8.93
C TYR A 146 7.60 7.47 -9.22
N ARG A 147 8.87 7.37 -9.63
CA ARG A 147 9.54 6.08 -9.83
C ARG A 147 9.65 5.25 -8.56
N LEU A 148 9.98 5.90 -7.45
CA LEU A 148 10.06 5.25 -6.14
C LEU A 148 8.66 4.85 -5.65
N PHE A 149 7.64 5.63 -5.98
CA PHE A 149 6.25 5.29 -5.67
C PHE A 149 5.76 4.11 -6.52
N ALA A 150 6.05 4.08 -7.82
CA ALA A 150 5.76 2.94 -8.69
C ALA A 150 6.48 1.67 -8.22
N LEU A 151 7.74 1.78 -7.80
CA LEU A 151 8.50 0.68 -7.20
C LEU A 151 7.86 0.17 -5.90
N SER A 152 7.37 1.07 -5.05
CA SER A 152 6.61 0.71 -3.84
C SER A 152 5.38 -0.12 -4.19
N ASN A 153 4.58 0.34 -5.16
CA ASN A 153 3.38 -0.38 -5.60
C ASN A 153 3.71 -1.72 -6.24
N LEU A 154 4.82 -1.82 -6.97
CA LEU A 154 5.31 -3.09 -7.49
C LEU A 154 5.66 -4.07 -6.35
N GLY A 155 6.34 -3.60 -5.30
CA GLY A 155 6.62 -4.39 -4.10
C GLY A 155 5.35 -4.88 -3.41
N SER A 156 4.36 -3.99 -3.25
CA SER A 156 3.03 -4.33 -2.72
C SER A 156 2.32 -5.41 -3.56
N MET A 157 2.33 -5.25 -4.89
CA MET A 157 1.69 -6.19 -5.81
C MET A 157 2.38 -7.57 -5.78
N LEU A 158 3.71 -7.59 -5.74
CA LEU A 158 4.48 -8.84 -5.64
C LEU A 158 4.25 -9.55 -4.31
N ALA A 159 4.10 -8.83 -3.20
CA ALA A 159 3.72 -9.43 -1.92
C ALA A 159 2.31 -10.03 -1.98
N LEU A 160 1.34 -9.25 -2.48
CA LEU A 160 -0.05 -9.66 -2.59
C LEU A 160 -0.23 -10.92 -3.45
N LEU A 161 0.36 -10.96 -4.64
CA LEU A 161 0.29 -12.11 -5.54
C LEU A 161 1.19 -13.26 -5.08
N GLY A 162 2.37 -12.93 -4.55
CA GLY A 162 3.34 -13.91 -4.06
C GLY A 162 2.83 -14.71 -2.86
N TYR A 163 1.93 -14.13 -2.04
CA TYR A 163 1.35 -14.82 -0.90
C TYR A 163 0.60 -16.11 -1.32
N PRO A 164 -0.56 -16.06 -2.01
CA PRO A 164 -1.33 -17.26 -2.34
C PRO A 164 -0.62 -18.17 -3.36
N LEU A 165 0.18 -17.62 -4.27
CA LEU A 165 0.79 -18.40 -5.35
C LEU A 165 2.00 -19.22 -4.90
N VAL A 166 2.83 -18.66 -4.03
CA VAL A 166 4.14 -19.25 -3.68
C VAL A 166 4.26 -19.48 -2.18
N LEU A 167 4.04 -18.44 -1.37
CA LEU A 167 4.39 -18.49 0.05
C LEU A 167 3.40 -19.33 0.85
N GLU A 168 2.14 -19.30 0.47
CA GLU A 168 1.08 -20.06 1.11
C GLU A 168 1.25 -21.58 0.92
N SER A 169 1.63 -21.99 -0.29
CA SER A 169 1.79 -23.39 -0.69
C SER A 169 3.15 -23.97 -0.28
N SER A 170 4.19 -23.13 -0.26
CA SER A 170 5.58 -23.59 -0.10
C SER A 170 6.11 -23.48 1.33
N LEU A 171 5.55 -22.61 2.18
CA LEU A 171 6.12 -22.31 3.51
C LEU A 171 5.09 -22.47 4.64
N PRO A 172 5.41 -23.25 5.69
CA PRO A 172 4.62 -23.24 6.92
C PRO A 172 4.58 -21.85 7.56
N THR A 173 3.47 -21.50 8.21
CA THR A 173 3.22 -20.16 8.75
C THR A 173 4.28 -19.70 9.77
N ARG A 174 4.88 -20.64 10.51
CA ARG A 174 6.02 -20.37 11.41
C ARG A 174 7.27 -19.90 10.65
N TRP A 175 7.57 -20.51 9.51
CA TRP A 175 8.68 -20.09 8.66
C TRP A 175 8.39 -18.75 7.97
N GLN A 176 7.14 -18.50 7.57
CA GLN A 176 6.73 -17.19 7.05
C GLN A 176 7.04 -16.08 8.06
N SER A 177 6.71 -16.30 9.35
CA SER A 177 7.02 -15.36 10.44
C SER A 177 8.53 -15.10 10.59
N TRP A 178 9.36 -16.15 10.56
CA TRP A 178 10.82 -16.00 10.65
C TRP A 178 11.42 -15.27 9.46
N VAL A 179 11.01 -15.62 8.23
CA VAL A 179 11.47 -14.96 7.00
C VAL A 179 11.07 -13.49 7.01
N TRP A 180 9.81 -13.19 7.36
CA TRP A 180 9.34 -11.82 7.50
C TRP A 180 10.16 -11.05 8.55
N SER A 181 10.43 -11.66 9.70
CA SER A 181 11.23 -11.04 10.78
C SER A 181 12.68 -10.76 10.34
N ALA A 182 13.30 -11.69 9.61
CA ALA A 182 14.66 -11.50 9.08
C ALA A 182 14.70 -10.34 8.07
N LEU A 183 13.73 -10.30 7.14
CA LEU A 183 13.58 -9.20 6.20
C LEU A 183 13.27 -7.87 6.91
N PHE A 184 12.51 -7.89 8.00
CA PHE A 184 12.27 -6.70 8.82
C PHE A 184 13.55 -6.19 9.50
N VAL A 185 14.42 -7.07 9.99
CA VAL A 185 15.73 -6.66 10.53
C VAL A 185 16.59 -6.01 9.45
N VAL A 186 16.64 -6.60 8.24
CA VAL A 186 17.34 -6.00 7.09
C VAL A 186 16.77 -4.61 6.78
N PHE A 187 15.45 -4.48 6.79
CA PHE A 187 14.76 -3.21 6.62
C PHE A 187 15.15 -2.16 7.68
N VAL A 188 15.20 -2.54 8.96
CA VAL A 188 15.64 -1.66 10.05
C VAL A 188 17.07 -1.17 9.83
N VAL A 189 17.99 -2.06 9.43
CA VAL A 189 19.40 -1.69 9.14
C VAL A 189 19.47 -0.67 8.00
N LEU A 190 18.70 -0.85 6.93
CA LEU A 190 18.64 0.09 5.81
C LEU A 190 18.07 1.45 6.25
N CYS A 191 17.03 1.48 7.08
CA CYS A 191 16.49 2.71 7.63
C CYS A 191 17.48 3.46 8.53
N VAL A 192 18.24 2.75 9.37
CA VAL A 192 19.32 3.34 10.18
C VAL A 192 20.38 3.99 9.28
N TYR A 193 20.79 3.29 8.21
CA TYR A 193 21.74 3.80 7.23
C TYR A 193 21.23 5.08 6.53
N LEU A 194 20.01 5.04 5.98
CA LEU A 194 19.41 6.19 5.28
C LEU A 194 19.16 7.37 6.21
N SER A 195 18.73 7.12 7.45
CA SER A 195 18.53 8.16 8.44
C SER A 195 19.85 8.87 8.80
N ARG A 196 20.93 8.12 9.04
CA ARG A 196 22.26 8.72 9.31
C ARG A 196 22.75 9.57 8.14
N ARG A 197 22.57 9.09 6.91
CA ARG A 197 22.92 9.82 5.69
C ARG A 197 22.14 11.13 5.57
N SER A 198 20.81 11.07 5.70
CA SER A 198 19.91 12.22 5.68
C SER A 198 20.33 13.30 6.69
N LEU A 199 20.67 12.89 7.92
CA LEU A 199 21.14 13.80 8.97
C LEU A 199 22.51 14.42 8.67
N THR A 200 23.43 13.67 8.05
CA THR A 200 24.72 14.22 7.62
C THR A 200 24.51 15.29 6.54
N LEU A 201 23.70 15.01 5.52
CA LEU A 201 23.41 15.96 4.44
C LEU A 201 22.68 17.22 4.92
N ALA A 202 21.76 17.06 5.88
CA ALA A 202 21.06 18.19 6.50
C ALA A 202 21.99 19.13 7.28
N LYS A 203 23.12 18.64 7.81
CA LYS A 203 24.13 19.48 8.48
C LYS A 203 24.99 20.28 7.50
N PHE A 204 25.18 19.77 6.28
CA PHE A 204 26.05 20.39 5.26
C PHE A 204 25.31 21.27 4.25
N THR A 205 23.98 21.35 4.33
CA THR A 205 23.17 22.18 3.43
C THR A 205 22.70 23.44 4.18
N PRO A 206 23.45 24.56 4.17
CA PRO A 206 22.93 25.82 4.68
C PRO A 206 21.81 26.28 3.73
N LEU A 207 20.67 26.67 4.32
CA LEU A 207 19.51 27.37 3.75
C LEU A 207 19.65 27.75 2.26
N ARG A 208 19.32 26.82 1.36
CA ARG A 208 19.13 27.15 -0.06
C ARG A 208 17.64 27.28 -0.37
N GLU A 209 16.97 28.08 0.45
CA GLU A 209 15.66 28.66 0.13
C GLU A 209 15.90 29.87 -0.78
N GLN A 210 16.09 29.62 -2.07
CA GLN A 210 15.81 30.59 -3.13
C GLN A 210 15.94 29.86 -4.46
N SER A 211 14.83 29.31 -4.93
CA SER A 211 14.66 29.00 -6.36
C SER A 211 13.32 29.53 -6.81
N ALA A 212 13.41 30.56 -7.65
CA ALA A 212 12.39 31.28 -8.41
C ALA A 212 10.94 30.80 -8.28
N GLN A 213 10.07 31.72 -7.83
CA GLN A 213 8.65 31.71 -8.12
C GLN A 213 8.48 31.96 -9.63
N THR A 214 8.15 30.92 -10.37
CA THR A 214 7.53 31.03 -11.69
C THR A 214 6.05 30.78 -11.53
N ASP A 215 5.19 31.37 -12.37
CA ASP A 215 3.71 31.36 -12.38
C ASP A 215 3.00 29.98 -12.20
N ALA A 216 3.75 28.88 -12.09
CA ALA A 216 3.34 27.52 -11.78
C ALA A 216 3.03 27.25 -10.28
N ASP A 217 3.15 28.27 -9.42
CA ASP A 217 3.00 28.21 -7.94
C ASP A 217 1.57 28.50 -7.43
N ARG A 218 0.54 28.49 -8.30
CA ARG A 218 -0.84 28.69 -7.81
C ARG A 218 -1.29 27.45 -7.02
N PRO A 219 -1.72 27.60 -5.76
CA PRO A 219 -2.22 26.48 -4.98
C PRO A 219 -3.41 25.85 -5.71
N PRO A 220 -3.57 24.51 -5.63
CA PRO A 220 -4.66 23.83 -6.31
C PRO A 220 -6.00 24.37 -5.81
N THR A 221 -6.90 24.61 -6.74
CA THR A 221 -8.27 25.07 -6.42
C THR A 221 -9.04 23.96 -5.70
N ALA A 222 -10.03 24.33 -4.87
CA ALA A 222 -10.88 23.35 -4.19
C ALA A 222 -11.56 22.37 -5.16
N GLY A 223 -11.92 22.84 -6.37
CA GLY A 223 -12.46 21.99 -7.42
C GLY A 223 -11.46 20.93 -7.93
N GLN A 224 -10.19 21.31 -8.12
CA GLN A 224 -9.13 20.37 -8.50
C GLN A 224 -8.89 19.33 -7.40
N GLN A 225 -8.85 19.76 -6.13
CA GLN A 225 -8.71 18.83 -5.00
C GLN A 225 -9.88 17.85 -4.94
N LEU A 226 -11.12 18.32 -5.14
CA LEU A 226 -12.30 17.47 -5.18
C LEU A 226 -12.22 16.45 -6.33
N ILE A 227 -11.77 16.87 -7.51
CA ILE A 227 -11.56 15.96 -8.65
C ILE A 227 -10.51 14.90 -8.30
N TRP A 228 -9.38 15.28 -7.70
CA TRP A 228 -8.35 14.31 -7.29
C TRP A 228 -8.88 13.31 -6.26
N VAL A 229 -9.66 13.78 -5.29
CA VAL A 229 -10.32 12.92 -4.30
C VAL A 229 -11.31 11.99 -5.00
N ALA A 230 -12.16 12.50 -5.90
CA ALA A 230 -13.15 11.70 -6.61
C ALA A 230 -12.51 10.64 -7.51
N LEU A 231 -11.48 11.01 -8.27
CA LEU A 231 -10.72 10.10 -9.14
C LEU A 231 -9.97 9.03 -8.35
N SER A 232 -9.51 9.33 -7.13
CA SER A 232 -8.87 8.33 -6.25
C SER A 232 -9.89 7.46 -5.52
N ALA A 233 -11.02 8.04 -5.13
CA ALA A 233 -12.08 7.34 -4.40
C ALA A 233 -12.86 6.37 -5.29
N CYS A 234 -13.12 6.73 -6.55
CA CYS A 234 -13.89 5.90 -7.48
C CYS A 234 -13.34 4.47 -7.63
N PRO A 235 -12.08 4.23 -8.04
CA PRO A 235 -11.53 2.88 -8.16
C PRO A 235 -11.45 2.16 -6.79
N SER A 236 -11.24 2.89 -5.69
CA SER A 236 -11.22 2.32 -4.34
C SER A 236 -12.60 1.81 -3.90
N LEU A 237 -13.65 2.60 -4.12
CA LEU A 237 -15.05 2.22 -3.83
C LEU A 237 -15.50 1.07 -4.73
N MET A 238 -15.14 1.12 -6.01
CA MET A 238 -15.42 0.05 -6.96
C MET A 238 -14.73 -1.26 -6.57
N MET A 239 -13.49 -1.21 -6.08
CA MET A 239 -12.78 -2.41 -5.62
C MET A 239 -13.53 -3.09 -4.47
N VAL A 240 -14.05 -2.31 -3.52
CA VAL A 240 -14.87 -2.83 -2.41
C VAL A 240 -16.17 -3.41 -2.93
N ALA A 241 -16.89 -2.66 -3.78
CA ALA A 241 -18.15 -3.12 -4.38
C ALA A 241 -17.97 -4.41 -5.18
N ASP A 242 -16.92 -4.49 -6.00
CA ASP A 242 -16.61 -5.66 -6.81
C ASP A 242 -16.26 -6.87 -5.94
N THR A 243 -15.41 -6.68 -4.93
CA THR A 243 -15.04 -7.75 -3.99
C THR A 243 -16.27 -8.28 -3.25
N SER A 244 -17.16 -7.40 -2.77
CA SER A 244 -18.43 -7.79 -2.15
C SER A 244 -19.31 -8.55 -3.12
N PHE A 245 -19.53 -8.01 -4.32
CA PHE A 245 -20.34 -8.64 -5.35
C PHE A 245 -19.83 -10.04 -5.70
N MET A 246 -18.53 -10.20 -5.95
CA MET A 246 -17.94 -11.50 -6.28
C MET A 246 -18.03 -12.49 -5.12
N THR A 247 -17.83 -12.03 -3.88
CA THR A 247 -17.90 -12.89 -2.67
C THR A 247 -19.33 -13.38 -2.42
N GLU A 248 -20.33 -12.53 -2.64
CA GLU A 248 -21.75 -12.83 -2.39
C GLU A 248 -22.41 -13.60 -3.54
N ASN A 249 -22.11 -13.25 -4.79
CA ASN A 249 -22.86 -13.73 -5.96
C ASN A 249 -22.12 -14.76 -6.81
N ILE A 250 -20.80 -14.91 -6.65
CA ILE A 250 -19.99 -15.87 -7.42
C ILE A 250 -19.50 -16.99 -6.51
N ALA A 251 -18.55 -16.69 -5.61
CA ALA A 251 -18.02 -17.67 -4.66
C ALA A 251 -17.27 -16.96 -3.52
N PRO A 252 -17.49 -17.36 -2.26
CA PRO A 252 -16.74 -16.82 -1.12
C PRO A 252 -15.35 -17.47 -1.02
N ILE A 253 -14.43 -17.07 -1.92
CA ILE A 253 -13.05 -17.59 -1.95
C ILE A 253 -12.16 -16.69 -1.07
N PRO A 254 -11.47 -17.24 -0.05
CA PRO A 254 -10.49 -16.48 0.72
C PRO A 254 -9.45 -15.81 -0.18
N LEU A 255 -9.01 -14.61 0.18
CA LEU A 255 -8.04 -13.82 -0.58
C LEU A 255 -8.48 -13.39 -1.99
N MET A 256 -9.75 -13.55 -2.39
CA MET A 256 -10.23 -13.08 -3.70
C MET A 256 -9.96 -11.58 -3.92
N TRP A 257 -10.00 -10.77 -2.86
CA TRP A 257 -9.67 -9.34 -2.86
C TRP A 257 -8.24 -9.00 -3.33
N VAL A 258 -7.32 -9.97 -3.31
CA VAL A 258 -5.95 -9.82 -3.83
C VAL A 258 -5.96 -9.48 -5.32
N LEU A 259 -6.87 -10.07 -6.09
CA LEU A 259 -6.95 -9.87 -7.55
C LEU A 259 -7.34 -8.44 -7.94
N PRO A 260 -8.47 -7.86 -7.47
CA PRO A 260 -8.82 -6.50 -7.81
C PRO A 260 -7.81 -5.51 -7.24
N LEU A 261 -7.26 -5.73 -6.03
CA LEU A 261 -6.21 -4.87 -5.50
C LEU A 261 -4.92 -4.92 -6.34
N ALA A 262 -4.50 -6.08 -6.84
CA ALA A 262 -3.35 -6.19 -7.74
C ALA A 262 -3.57 -5.43 -9.05
N LEU A 263 -4.78 -5.50 -9.62
CA LEU A 263 -5.15 -4.73 -10.82
C LEU A 263 -5.21 -3.23 -10.56
N TYR A 264 -5.71 -2.82 -9.39
CA TYR A 264 -5.67 -1.44 -8.92
C TYR A 264 -4.22 -0.93 -8.89
N LEU A 265 -3.30 -1.66 -8.23
CA LEU A 265 -1.89 -1.29 -8.14
C LEU A 265 -1.21 -1.29 -9.51
N LEU A 266 -1.50 -2.27 -10.36
CA LEU A 266 -0.97 -2.35 -11.72
C LEU A 266 -1.39 -1.13 -12.56
N SER A 267 -2.67 -0.76 -12.52
CA SER A 267 -3.15 0.41 -13.25
C SER A 267 -2.48 1.70 -12.77
N PHE A 268 -2.25 1.82 -11.45
CA PHE A 268 -1.52 2.94 -10.87
C PHE A 268 -0.07 2.99 -11.37
N ILE A 269 0.65 1.85 -11.33
CA ILE A 269 2.02 1.73 -11.84
C ILE A 269 2.09 2.16 -13.31
N ILE A 270 1.21 1.62 -14.15
CA ILE A 270 1.17 1.94 -15.59
C ILE A 270 0.90 3.44 -15.79
N CYS A 271 -0.11 4.01 -15.14
CA CYS A 271 -0.50 5.41 -15.38
C CYS A 271 0.56 6.41 -14.88
N PHE A 272 1.22 6.14 -13.75
CA PHE A 272 2.19 7.07 -13.16
C PHE A 272 3.62 6.91 -13.68
N GLU A 273 4.04 5.70 -14.07
CA GLU A 273 5.39 5.45 -14.61
C GLU A 273 5.44 5.47 -16.14
N LEU A 274 4.37 5.01 -16.80
CA LEU A 274 4.30 4.84 -18.26
C LEU A 274 3.16 5.68 -18.85
N PRO A 275 3.22 7.03 -18.76
CA PRO A 275 2.10 7.90 -19.14
C PRO A 275 1.65 7.73 -20.60
N ALA A 276 2.52 7.26 -21.49
CA ALA A 276 2.19 6.98 -22.89
C ALA A 276 1.16 5.86 -23.09
N TRP A 277 0.95 4.99 -22.09
CA TRP A 277 -0.02 3.90 -22.14
C TRP A 277 -1.45 4.39 -21.92
N TYR A 278 -1.63 5.52 -21.25
CA TYR A 278 -2.94 6.13 -21.08
C TYR A 278 -3.22 7.14 -22.20
N LYS A 279 -4.08 6.73 -23.14
CA LYS A 279 -4.63 7.61 -24.19
C LYS A 279 -6.14 7.74 -24.00
N ARG A 280 -6.60 8.96 -23.73
CA ARG A 280 -8.03 9.29 -23.53
C ARG A 280 -8.94 8.72 -24.62
N VAL A 281 -8.50 8.80 -25.89
CA VAL A 281 -9.24 8.32 -27.07
C VAL A 281 -9.54 6.81 -27.01
N VAL A 282 -8.70 6.02 -26.34
CA VAL A 282 -8.87 4.56 -26.22
C VAL A 282 -9.58 4.21 -24.92
N TRP A 283 -9.08 4.74 -23.79
CA TRP A 283 -9.53 4.30 -22.48
C TRP A 283 -10.87 4.89 -22.06
N LEU A 284 -11.25 6.11 -22.50
CA LEU A 284 -12.55 6.68 -22.13
C LEU A 284 -13.73 5.91 -22.77
N PRO A 285 -13.73 5.59 -24.08
CA PRO A 285 -14.79 4.75 -24.66
C PRO A 285 -14.85 3.36 -24.02
N LEU A 286 -13.68 2.73 -23.78
CA LEU A 286 -13.62 1.46 -23.06
C LEU A 286 -14.16 1.57 -21.64
N GLY A 287 -13.91 2.68 -20.95
CA GLY A 287 -14.45 2.98 -19.62
C GLY A 287 -15.97 3.06 -19.61
N VAL A 288 -16.58 3.71 -20.60
CA VAL A 288 -18.05 3.75 -20.73
C VAL A 288 -18.62 2.35 -20.92
N VAL A 289 -18.01 1.53 -21.79
CA VAL A 289 -18.42 0.14 -22.01
C VAL A 289 -18.24 -0.68 -20.73
N ALA A 290 -17.09 -0.57 -20.06
CA ALA A 290 -16.80 -1.29 -18.83
C ALA A 290 -17.77 -0.91 -17.69
N LEU A 291 -18.13 0.38 -17.57
CA LEU A 291 -19.11 0.83 -16.58
C LEU A 291 -20.50 0.27 -16.88
N GLY A 292 -20.91 0.30 -18.16
CA GLY A 292 -22.17 -0.30 -18.59
C GLY A 292 -22.21 -1.81 -18.35
N LEU A 293 -21.10 -2.51 -18.61
CA LEU A 293 -20.96 -3.93 -18.30
C LEU A 293 -21.12 -4.16 -16.80
N LEU A 294 -20.33 -3.52 -15.94
CA LEU A 294 -20.44 -3.71 -14.48
C LEU A 294 -21.83 -3.39 -13.93
N ALA A 295 -22.52 -2.39 -14.48
CA ALA A 295 -23.89 -2.07 -14.10
C ALA A 295 -24.91 -3.16 -14.54
N TYR A 296 -24.65 -3.83 -15.66
CA TYR A 296 -25.55 -4.83 -16.23
C TYR A 296 -25.27 -6.26 -15.74
N LEU A 297 -24.01 -6.57 -15.40
CA LEU A 297 -23.55 -7.90 -14.97
C LEU A 297 -24.43 -8.53 -13.88
N PRO A 298 -24.87 -7.82 -12.82
CA PRO A 298 -25.74 -8.40 -11.78
C PRO A 298 -27.11 -8.89 -12.28
N HIS A 299 -27.57 -8.42 -13.44
CA HIS A 299 -28.85 -8.84 -14.04
C HIS A 299 -28.72 -10.07 -14.94
N LEU A 300 -27.49 -10.43 -15.29
CA LEU A 300 -27.19 -11.69 -15.96
C LEU A 300 -27.06 -12.72 -14.86
N ASN A 301 -27.77 -13.86 -14.92
CA ASN A 301 -27.74 -14.95 -13.93
C ASN A 301 -26.32 -15.59 -13.83
N MET A 302 -25.33 -14.83 -13.35
CA MET A 302 -23.92 -15.16 -13.42
C MET A 302 -23.53 -16.31 -12.49
N GLY A 303 -24.40 -16.70 -11.56
CA GLY A 303 -24.25 -17.91 -10.77
C GLY A 303 -24.25 -19.20 -11.60
N GLU A 304 -24.83 -19.16 -12.81
CA GLU A 304 -24.83 -20.30 -13.75
C GLU A 304 -23.58 -20.32 -14.65
N TRP A 305 -22.81 -19.24 -14.67
CA TRP A 305 -21.64 -19.13 -15.53
C TRP A 305 -20.42 -19.80 -14.90
N PRO A 306 -19.46 -20.27 -15.70
CA PRO A 306 -18.18 -20.71 -15.18
C PRO A 306 -17.51 -19.59 -14.37
N ILE A 307 -17.12 -19.88 -13.13
CA ILE A 307 -16.54 -18.91 -12.18
C ILE A 307 -15.44 -18.06 -12.83
N GLY A 308 -14.51 -18.68 -13.56
CA GLY A 308 -13.42 -17.98 -14.23
C GLY A 308 -13.88 -16.93 -15.26
N ARG A 309 -15.01 -17.16 -15.93
CA ARG A 309 -15.59 -16.19 -16.88
C ARG A 309 -16.20 -15.00 -16.14
N SER A 310 -17.00 -15.26 -15.10
CA SER A 310 -17.66 -14.21 -14.31
C SER A 310 -16.64 -13.32 -13.61
N VAL A 311 -15.66 -13.93 -12.93
CA VAL A 311 -14.55 -13.21 -12.28
C VAL A 311 -13.70 -12.47 -13.31
N GLY A 312 -13.30 -13.13 -14.40
CA GLY A 312 -12.45 -12.53 -15.42
C GLY A 312 -13.07 -11.31 -16.08
N LEU A 313 -14.36 -11.38 -16.44
CA LEU A 313 -15.08 -10.27 -17.06
C LEU A 313 -15.23 -9.08 -16.11
N ASN A 314 -15.53 -9.35 -14.83
CA ASN A 314 -15.64 -8.31 -13.83
C ASN A 314 -14.29 -7.62 -13.59
N LEU A 315 -13.23 -8.39 -13.32
CA LEU A 315 -11.88 -7.87 -13.11
C LEU A 315 -11.35 -7.08 -14.32
N CYS A 316 -11.62 -7.51 -15.55
CA CYS A 316 -11.23 -6.76 -16.75
C CYS A 316 -11.96 -5.40 -16.82
N SER A 317 -13.25 -5.39 -16.55
CA SER A 317 -14.06 -4.15 -16.55
C SER A 317 -13.61 -3.20 -15.44
N PHE A 318 -13.37 -3.74 -14.25
CA PHE A 318 -12.80 -3.00 -13.12
C PHE A 318 -11.43 -2.40 -13.47
N PHE A 319 -10.51 -3.17 -14.06
CA PHE A 319 -9.18 -2.68 -14.45
C PHE A 319 -9.25 -1.53 -15.47
N VAL A 320 -10.13 -1.61 -16.46
CA VAL A 320 -10.33 -0.52 -17.44
C VAL A 320 -10.75 0.77 -16.73
N LEU A 321 -11.65 0.68 -15.75
CA LEU A 321 -12.10 1.84 -14.99
C LEU A 321 -10.98 2.39 -14.08
N CYS A 322 -10.18 1.53 -13.46
CA CYS A 322 -8.98 1.97 -12.75
C CYS A 322 -8.00 2.70 -13.68
N MET A 323 -7.77 2.20 -14.90
CA MET A 323 -6.92 2.85 -15.90
C MET A 323 -7.44 4.24 -16.29
N VAL A 324 -8.76 4.42 -16.41
CA VAL A 324 -9.37 5.73 -16.64
C VAL A 324 -9.14 6.67 -15.46
N CYS A 325 -9.50 6.25 -14.25
CA CYS A 325 -9.40 7.09 -13.06
C CYS A 325 -7.94 7.46 -12.74
N HIS A 326 -7.02 6.49 -12.73
CA HIS A 326 -5.61 6.73 -12.46
C HIS A 326 -4.91 7.47 -13.61
N GLY A 327 -5.31 7.24 -14.85
CA GLY A 327 -4.78 7.95 -16.02
C GLY A 327 -5.12 9.43 -15.98
N GLU A 328 -6.38 9.77 -15.68
CA GLU A 328 -6.81 11.16 -15.48
C GLU A 328 -6.16 11.81 -14.26
N LEU A 329 -6.02 11.07 -13.16
CA LEU A 329 -5.33 11.55 -11.97
C LEU A 329 -3.85 11.85 -12.26
N ALA A 330 -3.16 10.96 -12.97
CA ALA A 330 -1.76 11.15 -13.37
C ALA A 330 -1.59 12.32 -14.36
N ALA A 331 -2.56 12.54 -15.25
CA ALA A 331 -2.55 13.68 -16.17
C ALA A 331 -2.75 15.03 -15.45
N GLN A 332 -3.41 15.03 -14.29
CA GLN A 332 -3.73 16.22 -13.50
C GLN A 332 -2.84 16.39 -12.26
N LYS A 333 -1.76 15.63 -12.15
CA LYS A 333 -0.90 15.62 -10.94
C LYS A 333 -0.30 17.01 -10.66
N PRO A 334 -0.23 17.44 -9.39
CA PRO A 334 0.37 18.71 -9.02
C PRO A 334 1.86 18.76 -9.38
N ASN A 335 2.37 19.99 -9.57
CA ASN A 335 3.81 20.21 -9.60
C ASN A 335 4.42 19.82 -8.24
N ALA A 336 5.67 19.34 -8.25
CA ALA A 336 6.35 18.73 -7.11
C ALA A 336 6.52 19.61 -5.84
N ARG A 337 6.02 20.85 -5.85
CA ARG A 337 6.01 21.80 -4.72
C ARG A 337 4.69 21.82 -3.93
N HIS A 338 3.61 21.21 -4.43
CA HIS A 338 2.31 21.06 -3.75
C HIS A 338 2.04 19.58 -3.45
#